data_AF-A0A0K0DJC3-F1
#
_entry.id   AF-A0A0K0DJC3-F1
#
_cell.length_a   1.000
_cell.length_b   1.000
_cell.length_c   1.000
_cell.angle_alpha   90.00
_cell.angle_beta   90.00
_cell.angle_gamma   90.00
#
_symmetry.space_group_name_H-M   'P 1'
#
loop_
_entity.id
_entity.type
_entity.pdbx_description
1 polymer ?
#
loop_
_entity_poly.entity_id
_entity_poly.type
_entity_poly.pdbx_seq_one_letter_code
_entity_poly.pdbx_strand_id
1 'polypeptide(L)'
;MDGFGSKGSSKLSVVINVLMAQRQAGISSQQDEVVLDNHFAVELLENEHYCKFIQVILESEERGVRRLAIDEHFFLSYRKSAIETDEVVKAILIPFTRENQFFNVYKQAQRREDDVAIVTGAFNAVIDPKTLVLQEMRIAFGGMAPTTKLASNTVQQLQGKWNQSLLDEGLELIANEFSLPPGVPGGMARYRQALTLSLFLKFFLDVANRLNQVPVDQPPHDPVGRAIPHVSGVKHVTGEAIYCGDMQLSDCLHMAFVMSPIASGTLEFVDPSDALEMDGVVDFIGASDVPEGAKIGHMNDTPIFVKDKITYHGQPIGAIIAVDHETARRAANAVKLKLNREKAIISIEDAIESDSYLGRPLAIHSSLLENDLVAEHEWSGYDHVVEGEIRTGGQEHFYLETSNCIVIPHEDDEMEIIISTQGITGVQVLKAS
;
A
#
# COMPACT_ATOMS: atom_id res chain seq x y z
N MET A 1 33.28 -31.44 31.89
CA MET A 1 33.17 -30.20 32.66
C MET A 1 32.23 -29.26 31.94
N ASP A 2 30.94 -29.17 32.23
CA ASP A 2 29.90 -30.12 32.60
C ASP A 2 28.60 -29.37 32.28
N GLY A 3 27.60 -30.09 31.78
CA GLY A 3 26.19 -29.69 31.88
C GLY A 3 25.72 -28.53 31.00
N PHE A 4 25.43 -28.80 29.73
CA PHE A 4 24.29 -28.16 29.06
C PHE A 4 23.22 -29.23 28.80
N GLY A 5 22.28 -29.30 29.74
CA GLY A 5 21.11 -30.15 29.64
C GLY A 5 20.21 -29.73 28.49
N SER A 6 19.58 -30.74 27.90
CA SER A 6 18.52 -30.64 26.89
C SER A 6 17.42 -29.68 27.35
N LYS A 7 17.38 -28.46 26.79
CA LYS A 7 16.18 -27.63 26.84
C LYS A 7 15.27 -28.05 25.69
N GLY A 8 14.09 -28.53 26.08
CA GLY A 8 13.03 -28.99 25.20
C GLY A 8 12.57 -27.93 24.20
N SER A 9 11.90 -28.42 23.18
CA SER A 9 11.33 -27.67 22.07
C SER A 9 10.63 -26.38 22.52
N SER A 10 11.19 -25.26 22.11
CA SER A 10 10.57 -23.94 22.22
C SER A 10 9.26 -23.93 21.42
N LYS A 11 8.13 -23.95 22.12
CA LYS A 11 6.81 -23.74 21.51
C LYS A 11 6.70 -22.29 21.07
N LEU A 12 6.69 -22.07 19.75
CA LEU A 12 6.49 -20.77 19.12
C LEU A 12 5.06 -20.26 19.42
N SER A 13 4.96 -19.04 19.94
CA SER A 13 3.68 -18.32 20.05
C SER A 13 3.64 -17.28 18.93
N VAL A 14 2.68 -17.40 18.00
CA VAL A 14 2.46 -16.44 16.92
C VAL A 14 1.38 -15.47 17.37
N VAL A 15 1.76 -14.20 17.57
CA VAL A 15 0.83 -13.09 17.80
C VAL A 15 0.10 -12.80 16.50
N ILE A 16 -1.23 -12.87 16.49
CA ILE A 16 -2.06 -12.50 15.34
C ILE A 16 -2.82 -11.22 15.69
N ASN A 17 -2.60 -10.20 14.87
CA ASN A 17 -3.40 -8.98 14.79
C ASN A 17 -4.87 -9.33 14.53
N VAL A 18 -5.67 -9.39 15.60
CA VAL A 18 -7.13 -9.36 15.51
C VAL A 18 -7.59 -7.98 15.91
N LEU A 19 -7.35 -7.00 15.03
CA LEU A 19 -8.07 -5.73 14.99
C LEU A 19 -8.07 -5.29 13.51
N MET A 20 -9.23 -5.43 12.89
CA MET A 20 -9.49 -4.92 11.54
C MET A 20 -9.39 -3.40 11.56
N ALA A 21 -8.39 -2.86 10.86
CA ALA A 21 -8.24 -1.43 10.60
C ALA A 21 -9.52 -0.86 9.99
N GLN A 22 -10.14 0.11 10.66
CA GLN A 22 -11.21 0.94 10.10
C GLN A 22 -10.55 2.08 9.31
N ARG A 23 -10.92 2.19 8.03
CA ARG A 23 -10.53 3.30 7.14
C ARG A 23 -11.20 4.61 7.57
N GLN A 24 -10.44 5.68 7.75
CA GLN A 24 -10.91 7.08 7.70
C GLN A 24 -10.85 7.59 6.25
N ALA A 25 -11.92 8.26 5.83
CA ALA A 25 -11.91 9.20 4.72
C ALA A 25 -12.81 10.38 5.11
N GLY A 26 -12.25 11.60 5.18
CA GLY A 26 -13.01 12.86 5.21
C GLY A 26 -12.75 13.81 6.38
N ILE A 27 -11.92 14.83 6.13
CA ILE A 27 -12.06 16.27 6.44
C ILE A 27 -12.80 16.68 7.72
N SER A 28 -12.02 17.31 8.62
CA SER A 28 -12.33 18.31 9.66
C SER A 28 -13.62 18.18 10.50
N SER A 29 -13.44 17.95 11.79
CA SER A 29 -13.68 18.97 12.82
C SER A 29 -13.19 18.43 14.17
N GLN A 30 -12.69 19.33 14.99
CA GLN A 30 -12.05 19.08 16.28
C GLN A 30 -12.91 18.22 17.22
N GLN A 31 -12.32 17.13 17.71
CA GLN A 31 -12.38 16.72 19.12
C GLN A 31 -11.27 15.69 19.36
N ASP A 32 -10.44 15.97 20.37
CA ASP A 32 -9.34 15.12 20.80
C ASP A 32 -9.87 13.74 21.21
N GLU A 33 -9.47 12.69 20.49
CA GLU A 33 -9.63 11.31 20.92
C GLU A 33 -8.28 10.60 20.93
N VAL A 34 -7.96 10.06 22.10
CA VAL A 34 -6.69 9.46 22.49
C VAL A 34 -6.37 8.27 21.59
N VAL A 35 -5.26 8.37 20.86
CA VAL A 35 -4.63 7.24 20.17
C VAL A 35 -4.08 6.29 21.24
N LEU A 36 -4.80 5.20 21.51
CA LEU A 36 -4.29 4.10 22.30
C LEU A 36 -3.40 3.21 21.42
N ASP A 37 -2.10 3.42 21.53
CA ASP A 37 -1.07 2.45 21.13
C ASP A 37 -1.31 1.15 21.91
N ASN A 38 -2.00 0.20 21.28
CA ASN A 38 -2.40 -1.04 21.92
C ASN A 38 -1.22 -2.03 22.01
N HIS A 39 -0.40 -1.88 23.05
CA HIS A 39 0.29 -3.01 23.66
C HIS A 39 -0.71 -3.77 24.54
N PHE A 40 -1.43 -4.75 23.98
CA PHE A 40 -2.28 -5.62 24.80
C PHE A 40 -1.41 -6.54 25.67
N ALA A 41 -1.54 -6.40 26.99
CA ALA A 41 -0.96 -7.32 27.95
C ALA A 41 -1.62 -8.70 27.81
N VAL A 42 -0.84 -9.72 27.45
CA VAL A 42 -1.28 -11.12 27.46
C VAL A 42 -1.02 -11.66 28.86
N GLU A 43 -2.05 -11.69 29.70
CA GLU A 43 -1.96 -12.32 31.01
C GLU A 43 -2.12 -13.84 30.84
N LEU A 44 -1.01 -14.58 31.00
CA LEU A 44 -1.01 -16.03 31.02
C LEU A 44 -1.60 -16.49 32.37
N LEU A 45 -2.88 -16.84 32.39
CA LEU A 45 -3.47 -17.51 33.54
C LEU A 45 -2.99 -18.97 33.55
N GLU A 46 -1.96 -19.24 34.36
CA GLU A 46 -1.60 -20.59 34.81
C GLU A 46 -2.73 -21.13 35.69
N ASN A 47 -3.80 -21.70 35.10
CA ASN A 47 -4.66 -22.65 35.79
C ASN A 47 -5.54 -23.47 34.82
N GLU A 48 -5.70 -24.75 35.16
CA GLU A 48 -6.11 -25.91 34.37
C GLU A 48 -7.53 -25.92 33.79
N HIS A 49 -7.84 -25.03 32.84
CA HIS A 49 -9.00 -25.23 31.96
C HIS A 49 -8.61 -25.02 30.49
N TYR A 50 -8.35 -26.12 29.78
CA TYR A 50 -8.13 -26.13 28.34
C TYR A 50 -9.38 -25.60 27.63
N CYS A 51 -9.37 -24.32 27.27
CA CYS A 51 -10.48 -23.74 26.53
C CYS A 51 -10.37 -24.12 25.05
N LYS A 52 -11.44 -24.71 24.50
CA LYS A 52 -11.52 -25.15 23.10
C LYS A 52 -11.63 -23.97 22.12
N PHE A 53 -11.90 -22.77 22.61
CA PHE A 53 -12.10 -21.54 21.86
C PHE A 53 -11.26 -20.39 22.42
N ILE A 54 -10.95 -19.41 21.57
CA ILE A 54 -10.44 -18.11 22.02
C ILE A 54 -11.54 -17.47 22.89
N GLN A 55 -11.17 -16.93 24.05
CA GLN A 55 -12.10 -16.22 24.93
C GLN A 55 -11.76 -14.74 25.00
N VAL A 56 -12.78 -13.90 25.02
CA VAL A 56 -12.68 -12.48 25.36
C VAL A 56 -13.16 -12.31 26.80
N ILE A 57 -12.32 -11.71 27.63
CA ILE A 57 -12.69 -11.28 28.98
C ILE A 57 -13.14 -9.82 28.87
N LEU A 58 -14.40 -9.58 29.23
CA LEU A 58 -15.05 -8.28 29.24
C LEU A 58 -15.21 -7.81 30.67
N GLU A 59 -15.04 -6.52 30.90
CA GLU A 59 -15.21 -5.89 32.20
C GLU A 59 -16.16 -4.70 32.06
N SER A 60 -17.19 -4.67 32.92
CA SER A 60 -18.10 -3.55 33.11
C SER A 60 -18.05 -3.13 34.57
N GLU A 61 -18.07 -1.82 34.82
CA GLU A 61 -18.12 -1.28 36.19
C GLU A 61 -19.39 -1.72 36.92
N GLU A 62 -20.53 -1.79 36.22
CA GLU A 62 -21.83 -2.13 36.82
C GLU A 62 -22.06 -3.65 36.89
N ARG A 63 -21.62 -4.41 35.87
CA ARG A 63 -21.99 -5.84 35.70
C ARG A 63 -20.84 -6.80 36.02
N GLY A 64 -19.65 -6.29 36.29
CA GLY A 64 -18.47 -7.08 36.61
C GLY A 64 -17.86 -7.77 35.38
N VAL A 65 -17.20 -8.92 35.60
CA VAL A 65 -16.44 -9.62 34.57
C VAL A 65 -17.29 -10.68 33.86
N ARG A 66 -17.34 -10.61 32.53
CA ARG A 66 -18.00 -11.59 31.65
C ARG A 66 -16.97 -12.25 30.73
N ARG A 67 -17.15 -13.54 30.43
CA ARG A 67 -16.29 -14.28 29.48
C ARG A 67 -17.14 -14.75 28.30
N LEU A 68 -16.72 -14.40 27.09
CA LEU A 68 -17.38 -14.83 25.84
C LEU A 68 -16.39 -15.60 24.97
N ALA A 69 -16.86 -16.66 24.30
CA ALA A 69 -16.08 -17.30 23.25
C ALA A 69 -16.16 -16.46 21.96
N ILE A 70 -15.06 -16.41 21.20
CA ILE A 70 -15.09 -15.90 19.81
C ILE A 70 -15.52 -17.04 18.89
N ASP A 71 -16.84 -17.17 18.70
CA ASP A 71 -17.48 -18.17 17.86
C ASP A 71 -18.43 -17.53 16.83
N GLU A 72 -19.29 -18.32 16.18
CA GLU A 72 -20.29 -17.86 15.21
C GLU A 72 -21.29 -16.81 15.76
N HIS A 73 -21.39 -16.68 17.08
CA HIS A 73 -22.33 -15.77 17.74
C HIS A 73 -21.67 -14.49 18.25
N PHE A 74 -20.34 -14.35 18.12
CA PHE A 74 -19.62 -13.18 18.61
C PHE A 74 -19.81 -11.93 17.71
N PHE A 75 -19.77 -12.09 16.38
CA PHE A 75 -19.95 -10.99 15.42
C PHE A 75 -21.38 -10.95 14.90
N LEU A 76 -22.20 -10.08 15.50
CA LEU A 76 -23.64 -10.03 15.26
C LEU A 76 -24.02 -9.44 13.90
N SER A 77 -23.30 -8.40 13.46
CA SER A 77 -23.53 -7.73 12.17
C SER A 77 -22.36 -6.82 11.79
N TYR A 78 -22.46 -6.09 10.68
CA TYR A 78 -21.41 -5.18 10.23
C TYR A 78 -20.99 -4.21 11.34
N ARG A 79 -19.72 -4.32 11.76
CA ARG A 79 -19.11 -3.54 12.86
C ARG A 79 -19.84 -3.65 14.21
N LYS A 80 -20.60 -4.72 14.47
CA LYS A 80 -21.22 -4.99 15.78
C LYS A 80 -20.79 -6.36 16.33
N SER A 81 -20.48 -6.38 17.61
CA SER A 81 -20.13 -7.59 18.36
C SER A 81 -21.13 -7.83 19.50
N ALA A 82 -21.02 -8.95 20.19
CA ALA A 82 -21.77 -9.27 21.40
C ALA A 82 -21.31 -8.50 22.66
N ILE A 83 -20.34 -7.58 22.51
CA ILE A 83 -19.88 -6.67 23.56
C ILE A 83 -20.92 -5.57 23.76
N GLU A 84 -21.28 -5.33 25.01
CA GLU A 84 -22.26 -4.34 25.41
C GLU A 84 -21.63 -2.95 25.54
N THR A 85 -22.43 -1.89 25.55
CA THR A 85 -21.93 -0.50 25.48
C THR A 85 -21.13 -0.03 26.69
N ASP A 86 -21.33 -0.64 27.85
CA ASP A 86 -20.65 -0.38 29.12
C ASP A 86 -19.51 -1.39 29.41
N GLU A 87 -19.17 -2.27 28.46
CA GLU A 87 -18.09 -3.23 28.59
C GLU A 87 -16.83 -2.80 27.82
N VAL A 88 -15.68 -3.05 28.42
CA VAL A 88 -14.36 -2.96 27.75
C VAL A 88 -13.72 -4.33 27.65
N VAL A 89 -12.90 -4.54 26.62
CA VAL A 89 -12.09 -5.77 26.48
C VAL A 89 -10.91 -5.70 27.44
N LYS A 90 -10.93 -6.55 28.47
CA LYS A 90 -9.85 -6.66 29.45
C LYS A 90 -8.71 -7.55 28.95
N ALA A 91 -9.03 -8.68 28.35
CA ALA A 91 -8.04 -9.63 27.84
C ALA A 91 -8.63 -10.55 26.77
N ILE A 92 -7.74 -11.12 25.94
CA ILE A 92 -8.06 -12.19 25.01
C ILE A 92 -7.21 -13.41 25.37
N LEU A 93 -7.87 -14.51 25.72
CA LEU A 93 -7.22 -15.78 26.04
C LEU A 93 -7.10 -16.62 24.77
N ILE A 94 -5.87 -16.79 24.28
CA ILE A 94 -5.54 -17.61 23.12
C ILE A 94 -4.98 -18.96 23.60
N PRO A 95 -5.64 -20.10 23.29
CA PRO A 95 -5.15 -21.40 23.72
C PRO A 95 -3.90 -21.83 22.94
N PHE A 96 -2.96 -22.51 23.60
CA PHE A 96 -1.85 -23.18 22.93
C PHE A 96 -2.35 -24.30 22.01
N THR A 97 -1.63 -24.54 20.92
CA THR A 97 -1.89 -25.70 20.05
C THR A 97 -1.56 -27.02 20.75
N ARG A 98 -2.35 -28.03 20.43
CA ARG A 98 -2.15 -29.42 20.86
C ARG A 98 -1.17 -30.14 19.93
N GLU A 99 -0.68 -31.31 20.36
CA GLU A 99 0.10 -32.18 19.48
C GLU A 99 -0.75 -32.59 18.27
N ASN A 100 -0.14 -32.56 17.08
CA ASN A 100 -0.79 -32.82 15.79
C ASN A 100 -1.95 -31.87 15.44
N GLN A 101 -2.02 -30.71 16.11
CA GLN A 101 -2.86 -29.60 15.71
C GLN A 101 -2.07 -28.67 14.78
N PHE A 102 -2.56 -28.52 13.55
CA PHE A 102 -2.00 -27.66 12.53
C PHE A 102 -2.87 -26.41 12.41
N PHE A 103 -2.26 -25.25 12.58
CA PHE A 103 -2.94 -23.96 12.46
C PHE A 103 -2.17 -23.04 11.53
N ASN A 104 -2.79 -22.65 10.42
CA ASN A 104 -2.21 -21.70 9.47
C ASN A 104 -3.23 -20.61 9.13
N VAL A 105 -2.72 -19.41 8.91
CA VAL A 105 -3.50 -18.27 8.42
C VAL A 105 -2.85 -17.77 7.14
N TYR A 106 -3.70 -17.46 6.15
CA TYR A 106 -3.28 -16.92 4.87
C TYR A 106 -4.03 -15.63 4.61
N LYS A 107 -3.31 -14.64 4.07
CA LYS A 107 -3.84 -13.35 3.65
C LYS A 107 -3.49 -13.14 2.19
N GLN A 108 -4.49 -12.80 1.38
CA GLN A 108 -4.27 -12.24 0.05
C GLN A 108 -4.73 -10.79 0.06
N ALA A 109 -3.88 -9.90 -0.42
CA ALA A 109 -4.19 -8.49 -0.67
C ALA A 109 -3.54 -8.09 -2.02
N GLN A 110 -3.71 -6.85 -2.48
CA GLN A 110 -3.02 -6.39 -3.69
C GLN A 110 -1.51 -6.25 -3.41
N ARG A 111 -1.15 -5.91 -2.17
CA ARG A 111 0.23 -5.87 -1.67
C ARG A 111 0.41 -6.85 -0.53
N ARG A 112 1.62 -7.37 -0.37
CA ARG A 112 1.93 -8.35 0.68
C ARG A 112 1.75 -7.77 2.09
N GLU A 113 2.13 -6.51 2.26
CA GLU A 113 2.17 -5.79 3.53
C GLU A 113 1.32 -4.50 3.43
N ASP A 114 0.89 -3.99 4.59
CA ASP A 114 0.10 -2.76 4.75
C ASP A 114 -1.08 -2.56 3.77
N ASP A 115 -1.77 -3.66 3.47
CA ASP A 115 -2.92 -3.64 2.59
C ASP A 115 -4.10 -4.39 3.21
N VAL A 116 -5.30 -3.94 2.89
CA VAL A 116 -6.54 -4.57 3.34
C VAL A 116 -6.68 -5.91 2.63
N ALA A 117 -6.97 -6.97 3.39
CA ALA A 117 -7.12 -8.28 2.80
C ALA A 117 -8.31 -8.33 1.84
N ILE A 118 -8.06 -8.85 0.62
CA ILE A 118 -9.11 -9.24 -0.33
C ILE A 118 -9.83 -10.48 0.22
N VAL A 119 -9.07 -11.50 0.61
CA VAL A 119 -9.55 -12.68 1.36
C VAL A 119 -8.50 -13.05 2.40
N THR A 120 -8.95 -13.31 3.62
CA THR A 120 -8.13 -13.97 4.67
C THR A 120 -8.75 -15.33 4.95
N GLY A 121 -7.94 -16.37 5.06
CA GLY A 121 -8.37 -17.72 5.46
C GLY A 121 -7.61 -18.18 6.69
N ALA A 122 -8.32 -18.63 7.71
CA ALA A 122 -7.74 -19.26 8.89
C ALA A 122 -8.20 -20.72 8.96
N PHE A 123 -7.24 -21.63 9.10
CA PHE A 123 -7.45 -23.07 9.06
C PHE A 123 -6.84 -23.71 10.31
N ASN A 124 -7.63 -24.55 10.98
CA ASN A 124 -7.22 -25.32 12.14
C ASN A 124 -7.62 -26.77 11.92
N ALA A 125 -6.66 -27.69 11.90
CA ALA A 125 -6.93 -29.12 11.78
C ALA A 125 -6.22 -29.89 12.89
N VAL A 126 -6.85 -30.93 13.41
CA VAL A 126 -6.20 -31.95 14.25
C VAL A 126 -6.18 -33.24 13.47
N ILE A 127 -5.00 -33.80 13.23
CA ILE A 127 -4.82 -34.97 12.38
C ILE A 127 -3.99 -36.01 13.11
N ASP A 128 -4.41 -37.27 13.08
CA ASP A 128 -3.57 -38.36 13.60
C ASP A 128 -2.36 -38.56 12.67
N PRO A 129 -1.11 -38.41 13.15
CA PRO A 129 0.08 -38.48 12.30
C PRO A 129 0.37 -39.89 11.77
N LYS A 130 -0.23 -40.94 12.38
CA LYS A 130 -0.07 -42.33 11.96
C LYS A 130 -1.16 -42.75 10.99
N THR A 131 -2.42 -42.45 11.32
CA THR A 131 -3.57 -42.89 10.50
C THR A 131 -3.96 -41.88 9.43
N LEU A 132 -3.45 -40.65 9.55
CA LEU A 132 -3.80 -39.46 8.77
C LEU A 132 -5.27 -39.07 8.89
N VAL A 133 -6.03 -39.60 9.86
CA VAL A 133 -7.44 -39.28 10.03
C VAL A 133 -7.61 -37.86 10.58
N LEU A 134 -8.44 -37.05 9.92
CA LEU A 134 -8.90 -35.74 10.38
C LEU A 134 -9.85 -35.91 11.56
N GLN A 135 -9.49 -35.36 12.71
CA GLN A 135 -10.25 -35.46 13.96
C GLN A 135 -11.08 -34.21 14.23
N GLU A 136 -10.52 -33.03 13.97
CA GLU A 136 -11.19 -31.74 14.14
C GLU A 136 -10.78 -30.81 13.01
N MET A 137 -11.71 -30.01 12.49
CA MET A 137 -11.45 -28.96 11.51
C MET A 137 -12.17 -27.67 11.89
N ARG A 138 -11.55 -26.52 11.66
CA ARG A 138 -12.22 -25.22 11.60
C ARG A 138 -11.65 -24.40 10.45
N ILE A 139 -12.55 -23.70 9.77
CA ILE A 139 -12.22 -22.83 8.66
C ILE A 139 -12.99 -21.52 8.86
N ALA A 140 -12.28 -20.40 8.75
CA ALA A 140 -12.86 -19.07 8.78
C ALA A 140 -12.36 -18.26 7.58
N PHE A 141 -13.26 -17.49 6.96
CA PHE A 141 -12.89 -16.54 5.91
C PHE A 141 -13.30 -15.11 6.26
N GLY A 142 -12.36 -14.19 6.07
CA GLY A 142 -12.60 -12.75 5.99
C GLY A 142 -12.67 -12.30 4.53
N GLY A 143 -13.45 -11.26 4.24
CA GLY A 143 -13.61 -10.74 2.87
C GLY A 143 -14.68 -11.46 2.01
N MET A 144 -15.33 -12.49 2.57
CA MET A 144 -16.41 -13.25 1.90
C MET A 144 -17.83 -12.89 2.36
N ALA A 145 -17.96 -12.03 3.37
CA ALA A 145 -19.22 -11.51 3.89
C ALA A 145 -18.96 -10.16 4.62
N PRO A 146 -20.01 -9.41 5.03
CA PRO A 146 -19.84 -8.18 5.82
C PRO A 146 -19.14 -8.41 7.17
N THR A 147 -19.18 -9.63 7.69
CA THR A 147 -18.46 -10.09 8.89
C THR A 147 -17.60 -11.31 8.54
N THR A 148 -16.68 -11.70 9.43
CA THR A 148 -15.98 -12.97 9.33
C THR A 148 -16.99 -14.11 9.32
N LYS A 149 -16.89 -15.03 8.34
CA LYS A 149 -17.81 -16.15 8.18
C LYS A 149 -17.06 -17.47 8.42
N LEU A 150 -17.59 -18.29 9.32
CA LEU A 150 -17.13 -19.65 9.55
C LEU A 150 -17.72 -20.59 8.49
N ALA A 151 -16.93 -21.58 8.05
CA ALA A 151 -17.39 -22.61 7.11
C ALA A 151 -18.13 -23.75 7.84
N SER A 152 -19.19 -23.40 8.57
CA SER A 152 -19.87 -24.33 9.47
C SER A 152 -20.48 -25.51 8.71
N ASN A 153 -21.03 -25.29 7.51
CA ASN A 153 -21.63 -26.37 6.71
C ASN A 153 -20.56 -27.30 6.12
N THR A 154 -19.44 -26.73 5.67
CA THR A 154 -18.28 -27.49 5.19
C THR A 154 -17.72 -28.37 6.30
N VAL A 155 -17.44 -27.79 7.46
CA VAL A 155 -16.79 -28.49 8.59
C VAL A 155 -17.68 -29.60 9.17
N GLN A 156 -19.00 -29.45 9.13
CA GLN A 156 -19.93 -30.50 9.57
C GLN A 156 -19.90 -31.74 8.67
N GLN A 157 -19.62 -31.56 7.38
CA GLN A 157 -19.64 -32.63 6.38
C GLN A 157 -18.26 -33.25 6.13
N LEU A 158 -17.20 -32.45 6.22
CA LEU A 158 -15.84 -32.86 5.87
C LEU A 158 -15.24 -33.85 6.88
N GLN A 159 -15.07 -35.11 6.46
CA GLN A 159 -14.51 -36.19 7.28
C GLN A 159 -13.62 -37.11 6.44
N GLY A 160 -12.58 -37.71 7.03
CA GLY A 160 -11.76 -38.70 6.33
C GLY A 160 -10.27 -38.62 6.66
N LYS A 161 -9.44 -39.20 5.79
CA LYS A 161 -7.97 -39.16 5.88
C LYS A 161 -7.42 -37.95 5.12
N TRP A 162 -6.32 -37.38 5.58
CA TRP A 162 -5.59 -36.28 4.95
C TRP A 162 -4.93 -36.74 3.65
N ASN A 163 -5.75 -36.87 2.60
CA ASN A 163 -5.41 -37.37 1.29
C ASN A 163 -6.20 -36.62 0.20
N GLN A 164 -6.00 -37.00 -1.06
CA GLN A 164 -6.65 -36.34 -2.19
C GLN A 164 -8.19 -36.35 -2.11
N SER A 165 -8.82 -37.42 -1.61
CA SER A 165 -10.27 -37.52 -1.51
C SER A 165 -10.86 -36.47 -0.56
N LEU A 166 -10.22 -36.25 0.59
CA LEU A 166 -10.62 -35.20 1.54
C LEU A 166 -10.43 -33.81 0.96
N LEU A 167 -9.33 -33.60 0.20
CA LEU A 167 -9.07 -32.32 -0.46
C LEU A 167 -10.18 -32.00 -1.47
N ASP A 168 -10.53 -32.95 -2.35
CA ASP A 168 -11.54 -32.75 -3.39
C ASP A 168 -12.92 -32.43 -2.78
N GLU A 169 -13.35 -33.20 -1.76
CA GLU A 169 -14.59 -32.96 -1.02
C GLU A 169 -14.59 -31.58 -0.33
N GLY A 170 -13.49 -31.22 0.33
CA GLY A 170 -13.35 -29.92 0.99
C GLY A 170 -13.44 -28.76 0.02
N LEU A 171 -12.85 -28.86 -1.18
CA LEU A 171 -12.95 -27.83 -2.21
C LEU A 171 -14.39 -27.66 -2.72
N GLU A 172 -15.13 -28.76 -2.94
CA GLU A 172 -16.52 -28.71 -3.38
C GLU A 172 -17.44 -28.06 -2.33
N LEU A 173 -17.30 -28.47 -1.06
CA LEU A 173 -18.09 -27.91 0.04
C LEU A 173 -17.83 -26.42 0.25
N ILE A 174 -16.56 -25.98 0.22
CA ILE A 174 -16.19 -24.56 0.34
C ILE A 174 -16.74 -23.75 -0.83
N ALA A 175 -16.66 -24.28 -2.06
CA ALA A 175 -17.19 -23.59 -3.25
C ALA A 175 -18.70 -23.32 -3.14
N ASN A 176 -19.45 -24.30 -2.62
CA ASN A 176 -20.89 -24.19 -2.42
C ASN A 176 -21.25 -23.21 -1.28
N GLU A 177 -20.53 -23.26 -0.16
CA GLU A 177 -20.82 -22.43 1.03
C GLU A 177 -20.41 -20.95 0.88
N PHE A 178 -19.38 -20.67 0.09
CA PHE A 178 -18.82 -19.32 -0.10
C PHE A 178 -19.06 -18.79 -1.52
N SER A 179 -20.30 -18.92 -2.00
CA SER A 179 -20.73 -18.32 -3.26
C SER A 179 -21.01 -16.81 -3.14
N LEU A 180 -20.54 -16.03 -4.11
CA LEU A 180 -20.74 -14.58 -4.16
C LEU A 180 -21.49 -14.19 -5.44
N PRO A 181 -22.60 -13.42 -5.35
CA PRO A 181 -23.31 -12.97 -6.55
C PRO A 181 -22.50 -11.93 -7.35
N PRO A 182 -22.85 -11.68 -8.62
CA PRO A 182 -22.32 -10.55 -9.37
C PRO A 182 -22.62 -9.21 -8.67
N GLY A 183 -21.69 -8.26 -8.73
CA GLY A 183 -21.90 -6.91 -8.17
C GLY A 183 -21.73 -6.76 -6.66
N VAL A 184 -21.22 -7.78 -5.96
CA VAL A 184 -20.92 -7.69 -4.52
C VAL A 184 -19.98 -6.51 -4.20
N PRO A 185 -20.19 -5.80 -3.07
CA PRO A 185 -19.27 -4.77 -2.59
C PRO A 185 -17.83 -5.28 -2.51
N GLY A 186 -16.87 -4.45 -2.94
CA GLY A 186 -15.46 -4.81 -3.08
C GLY A 186 -15.10 -5.53 -4.39
N GLY A 187 -16.09 -5.88 -5.22
CA GLY A 187 -15.85 -6.47 -6.55
C GLY A 187 -15.19 -7.85 -6.49
N MET A 188 -14.50 -8.24 -7.58
CA MET A 188 -13.63 -9.42 -7.64
C MET A 188 -14.30 -10.74 -7.19
N ALA A 189 -15.61 -10.92 -7.39
CA ALA A 189 -16.38 -12.04 -6.84
C ALA A 189 -15.76 -13.41 -7.17
N ARG A 190 -15.49 -13.67 -8.47
CA ARG A 190 -14.85 -14.91 -8.93
C ARG A 190 -13.45 -15.11 -8.36
N TYR A 191 -12.67 -14.04 -8.26
CA TYR A 191 -11.31 -14.10 -7.70
C TYR A 191 -11.34 -14.42 -6.20
N ARG A 192 -12.24 -13.79 -5.44
CA ARG A 192 -12.45 -14.08 -4.02
C ARG A 192 -12.87 -15.53 -3.77
N GLN A 193 -13.77 -16.07 -4.58
CA GLN A 193 -14.16 -17.49 -4.54
C GLN A 193 -12.98 -18.42 -4.87
N ALA A 194 -12.17 -18.11 -5.89
CA ALA A 194 -10.99 -18.90 -6.22
C ALA A 194 -9.93 -18.88 -5.09
N LEU A 195 -9.82 -17.77 -4.36
CA LEU A 195 -8.92 -17.64 -3.23
C LEU A 195 -9.31 -18.54 -2.06
N THR A 196 -10.59 -18.68 -1.70
CA THR A 196 -10.98 -19.58 -0.59
C THR A 196 -10.52 -21.03 -0.83
N LEU A 197 -10.67 -21.49 -2.07
CA LEU A 197 -10.21 -22.81 -2.52
C LEU A 197 -8.68 -22.93 -2.50
N SER A 198 -8.00 -21.93 -3.06
CA SER A 198 -6.53 -21.92 -3.14
C SER A 198 -5.86 -21.89 -1.77
N LEU A 199 -6.45 -21.16 -0.81
CA LEU A 199 -5.94 -21.08 0.56
C LEU A 199 -6.12 -22.42 1.31
N PHE A 200 -7.23 -23.13 1.08
CA PHE A 200 -7.43 -24.47 1.63
C PHE A 200 -6.42 -25.48 1.05
N LEU A 201 -6.15 -25.43 -0.26
CA LEU A 201 -5.12 -26.26 -0.89
C LEU A 201 -3.73 -26.00 -0.31
N LYS A 202 -3.35 -24.73 -0.11
CA LYS A 202 -2.07 -24.37 0.53
C LYS A 202 -1.95 -24.97 1.93
N PHE A 203 -3.02 -24.86 2.72
CA PHE A 203 -3.06 -25.48 4.05
C PHE A 203 -2.85 -27.00 3.97
N PHE A 204 -3.53 -27.66 3.04
CA PHE A 204 -3.41 -29.09 2.84
C PHE A 204 -1.97 -29.54 2.59
N LEU A 205 -1.26 -28.83 1.71
CA LEU A 205 0.13 -29.13 1.32
C LEU A 205 1.15 -28.80 2.43
N ASP A 206 0.96 -27.71 3.17
CA ASP A 206 1.84 -27.34 4.29
C ASP A 206 1.86 -28.43 5.36
N VAL A 207 0.69 -28.98 5.69
CA VAL A 207 0.56 -30.10 6.63
C VAL A 207 1.31 -31.32 6.11
N ALA A 208 1.19 -31.64 4.82
CA ALA A 208 1.85 -32.79 4.21
C ALA A 208 3.39 -32.64 4.22
N ASN A 209 3.90 -31.45 3.93
CA ASN A 209 5.35 -31.18 3.85
C ASN A 209 6.04 -31.21 5.21
N ARG A 210 5.40 -30.71 6.28
CA ARG A 210 5.96 -30.73 7.64
C ARG A 210 6.23 -32.14 8.17
N LEU A 211 5.88 -33.16 7.40
CA LEU A 211 6.18 -34.55 7.68
C LEU A 211 7.57 -35.01 7.14
N ASN A 212 8.44 -34.20 6.48
CA ASN A 212 9.78 -34.61 5.91
C ASN A 212 10.87 -33.46 5.67
N GLN A 213 12.21 -33.57 6.02
CA GLN A 213 13.49 -33.10 5.27
C GLN A 213 14.85 -32.62 5.99
N VAL A 214 16.02 -32.52 5.24
CA VAL A 214 17.51 -32.19 5.54
C VAL A 214 18.38 -31.53 4.33
N PRO A 215 19.62 -30.88 4.44
CA PRO A 215 20.41 -29.94 3.49
C PRO A 215 21.97 -30.19 3.11
N VAL A 216 22.98 -29.22 2.92
CA VAL A 216 23.63 -28.38 1.78
C VAL A 216 25.13 -27.83 2.08
N ASP A 217 26.07 -27.53 1.10
CA ASP A 217 27.52 -27.06 1.30
C ASP A 217 28.09 -25.86 0.42
N GLN A 218 28.76 -24.79 0.95
CA GLN A 218 29.57 -23.73 0.22
C GLN A 218 30.64 -23.00 1.12
N PRO A 219 31.82 -22.50 0.64
CA PRO A 219 32.89 -21.83 1.44
C PRO A 219 32.55 -20.41 1.97
N PRO A 220 33.38 -19.70 2.80
CA PRO A 220 32.99 -18.47 3.56
C PRO A 220 33.41 -17.04 3.09
N HIS A 221 34.48 -16.84 2.29
CA HIS A 221 35.10 -15.51 2.09
C HIS A 221 34.90 -14.87 0.71
N ASP A 222 34.43 -15.61 -0.28
CA ASP A 222 34.14 -15.11 -1.62
C ASP A 222 32.83 -14.30 -1.61
N PRO A 223 32.84 -12.96 -1.69
CA PRO A 223 31.63 -12.14 -1.58
C PRO A 223 30.62 -12.38 -2.71
N VAL A 224 31.06 -12.98 -3.82
CA VAL A 224 30.22 -13.21 -5.00
C VAL A 224 29.16 -14.26 -4.67
N GLY A 225 27.90 -13.91 -4.88
CA GLY A 225 26.76 -14.75 -4.50
C GLY A 225 26.44 -14.72 -3.00
N ARG A 226 27.17 -13.93 -2.20
CA ARG A 226 26.84 -13.72 -0.77
C ARG A 226 26.02 -12.46 -0.56
N ALA A 227 25.14 -12.51 0.44
CA ALA A 227 24.42 -11.35 0.93
C ALA A 227 25.35 -10.44 1.75
N ILE A 228 25.95 -9.43 1.12
CA ILE A 228 26.71 -8.38 1.79
C ILE A 228 25.81 -7.15 2.03
N PRO A 229 25.74 -6.60 3.25
CA PRO A 229 24.93 -5.42 3.54
C PRO A 229 25.39 -4.14 2.82
N HIS A 230 24.46 -3.20 2.63
CA HIS A 230 24.73 -1.88 2.05
C HIS A 230 25.72 -1.06 2.91
N VAL A 231 26.64 -0.31 2.28
CA VAL A 231 27.72 0.44 2.98
C VAL A 231 27.20 1.50 3.95
N SER A 232 26.12 2.19 3.59
CA SER A 232 25.43 3.15 4.47
C SER A 232 24.31 2.50 5.31
N GLY A 233 24.17 1.18 5.27
CA GLY A 233 23.05 0.46 5.88
C GLY A 233 22.91 0.73 7.38
N VAL A 234 24.03 0.82 8.11
CA VAL A 234 24.03 1.20 9.53
C VAL A 234 23.48 2.61 9.72
N LYS A 235 23.94 3.59 8.92
CA LYS A 235 23.48 4.98 9.00
C LYS A 235 21.98 5.14 8.68
N HIS A 236 21.47 4.34 7.74
CA HIS A 236 20.04 4.34 7.42
C HIS A 236 19.19 3.89 8.62
N VAL A 237 19.66 2.88 9.38
CA VAL A 237 18.90 2.34 10.52
C VAL A 237 19.14 3.10 11.83
N THR A 238 20.19 3.91 11.93
CA THR A 238 20.43 4.79 13.09
C THR A 238 19.90 6.21 12.89
N GLY A 239 19.48 6.57 11.67
CA GLY A 239 19.05 7.92 11.32
C GLY A 239 20.21 8.92 11.16
N GLU A 240 21.45 8.43 11.03
CA GLU A 240 22.65 9.25 10.84
C GLU A 240 22.94 9.59 9.38
N ALA A 241 22.21 8.99 8.44
CA ALA A 241 22.28 9.36 7.04
C ALA A 241 21.53 10.68 6.83
N ILE A 242 22.24 11.72 6.39
CA ILE A 242 21.66 13.05 6.15
C ILE A 242 21.11 13.11 4.73
N TYR A 243 19.81 13.34 4.61
CA TYR A 243 19.10 13.64 3.36
C TYR A 243 18.88 15.15 3.20
N CYS A 244 18.39 15.58 2.03
CA CYS A 244 18.23 17.01 1.76
C CYS A 244 17.25 17.66 2.75
N GLY A 245 16.16 16.98 3.07
CA GLY A 245 15.16 17.45 4.03
C GLY A 245 15.61 17.47 5.50
N ASP A 246 16.73 16.83 5.84
CA ASP A 246 17.25 16.77 7.22
C ASP A 246 18.13 17.98 7.56
N MET A 247 18.54 18.75 6.55
CA MET A 247 19.47 19.86 6.72
C MET A 247 18.78 21.05 7.37
N GLN A 248 19.31 21.48 8.52
CA GLN A 248 18.82 22.67 9.23
C GLN A 248 19.66 23.88 8.85
N LEU A 249 19.02 24.89 8.26
CA LEU A 249 19.63 26.17 7.93
C LEU A 249 18.96 27.27 8.74
N SER A 250 19.76 28.22 9.23
CA SER A 250 19.25 29.41 9.91
C SER A 250 18.59 30.34 8.90
N ASP A 251 17.50 31.00 9.31
CA ASP A 251 16.77 31.99 8.51
C ASP A 251 16.27 31.47 7.14
N CYS A 252 16.06 30.15 7.02
CA CYS A 252 15.54 29.54 5.80
C CYS A 252 14.05 29.84 5.62
N LEU A 253 13.67 30.34 4.45
CA LEU A 253 12.27 30.47 4.05
C LEU A 253 11.79 29.20 3.33
N HIS A 254 10.48 28.99 3.32
CA HIS A 254 9.83 27.84 2.72
C HIS A 254 8.92 28.28 1.57
N MET A 255 8.94 27.50 0.49
CA MET A 255 8.17 27.76 -0.71
C MET A 255 7.05 26.73 -0.89
N ALA A 256 5.84 27.20 -1.24
CA ALA A 256 4.73 26.34 -1.65
C ALA A 256 4.14 26.83 -2.97
N PHE A 257 3.98 25.92 -3.94
CA PHE A 257 3.43 26.26 -5.25
C PHE A 257 1.93 26.51 -5.20
N VAL A 258 1.50 27.56 -5.90
CA VAL A 258 0.10 27.75 -6.31
C VAL A 258 -0.08 27.00 -7.62
N MET A 259 -0.88 25.93 -7.60
CA MET A 259 -1.01 25.01 -8.73
C MET A 259 -2.35 25.16 -9.45
N SER A 260 -2.35 24.94 -10.76
CA SER A 260 -3.57 24.95 -11.57
C SER A 260 -4.55 23.85 -11.15
N PRO A 261 -5.83 24.19 -10.90
CA PRO A 261 -6.89 23.21 -10.65
C PRO A 261 -7.55 22.68 -11.94
N ILE A 262 -7.10 23.09 -13.13
CA ILE A 262 -7.68 22.68 -14.43
C ILE A 262 -6.61 22.05 -15.33
N ALA A 263 -7.05 21.12 -16.18
CA ALA A 263 -6.16 20.42 -17.11
C ALA A 263 -5.90 21.19 -18.42
N SER A 264 -6.81 22.08 -18.84
CA SER A 264 -6.65 22.91 -20.04
C SER A 264 -7.46 24.19 -19.89
N GLY A 265 -6.89 25.31 -20.32
CA GLY A 265 -7.57 26.61 -20.28
C GLY A 265 -6.62 27.80 -20.28
N THR A 266 -7.15 28.96 -19.91
CA THR A 266 -6.39 30.20 -19.79
C THR A 266 -6.48 30.78 -18.38
N LEU A 267 -5.37 31.40 -17.93
CA LEU A 267 -5.28 32.17 -16.70
C LEU A 267 -5.60 33.62 -17.04
N GLU A 268 -6.71 34.14 -16.53
CA GLU A 268 -7.06 35.55 -16.71
C GLU A 268 -6.33 36.44 -15.71
N PHE A 269 -6.23 35.98 -14.44
CA PHE A 269 -5.60 36.73 -13.36
C PHE A 269 -5.34 35.84 -12.13
N VAL A 270 -4.32 36.21 -11.34
CA VAL A 270 -3.93 35.63 -10.05
C VAL A 270 -3.85 36.72 -8.99
N ASP A 271 -4.55 36.54 -7.87
CA ASP A 271 -4.61 37.49 -6.75
C ASP A 271 -3.99 36.87 -5.48
N PRO A 272 -2.78 37.27 -5.10
CA PRO A 272 -2.16 36.82 -3.85
C PRO A 272 -2.54 37.68 -2.64
N SER A 273 -3.38 38.71 -2.77
CA SER A 273 -3.57 39.74 -1.72
C SER A 273 -3.96 39.14 -0.35
N ASP A 274 -4.98 38.28 -0.29
CA ASP A 274 -5.39 37.63 0.96
C ASP A 274 -4.28 36.75 1.55
N ALA A 275 -3.46 36.12 0.70
CA ALA A 275 -2.35 35.28 1.13
C ALA A 275 -1.21 36.12 1.72
N LEU A 276 -0.91 37.28 1.12
CA LEU A 276 0.13 38.22 1.58
C LEU A 276 -0.23 38.89 2.92
N GLU A 277 -1.51 38.94 3.28
CA GLU A 277 -1.96 39.43 4.60
C GLU A 277 -1.84 38.39 5.72
N MET A 278 -1.55 37.13 5.40
CA MET A 278 -1.42 36.07 6.41
C MET A 278 -0.11 36.20 7.19
N ASP A 279 -0.18 36.02 8.51
CA ASP A 279 1.00 36.06 9.38
C ASP A 279 2.06 35.03 8.96
N GLY A 280 3.31 35.45 8.91
CA GLY A 280 4.45 34.64 8.48
C GLY A 280 4.64 34.49 6.97
N VAL A 281 3.75 35.04 6.13
CA VAL A 281 3.98 35.11 4.67
C VAL A 281 4.93 36.26 4.35
N VAL A 282 5.91 35.98 3.50
CA VAL A 282 6.97 36.93 3.12
C VAL A 282 6.69 37.52 1.75
N ASP A 283 6.39 36.68 0.74
CA ASP A 283 6.19 37.15 -0.63
C ASP A 283 5.42 36.14 -1.50
N PHE A 284 4.97 36.59 -2.66
CA PHE A 284 4.46 35.78 -3.76
C PHE A 284 5.32 35.99 -5.01
N ILE A 285 5.83 34.89 -5.57
CA ILE A 285 6.57 34.88 -6.84
C ILE A 285 5.70 34.30 -7.96
N GLY A 286 5.65 34.99 -9.09
CA GLY A 286 4.87 34.60 -10.26
C GLY A 286 5.65 34.75 -11.57
N ALA A 287 4.93 34.68 -12.69
CA ALA A 287 5.53 34.74 -14.02
C ALA A 287 6.26 36.06 -14.32
N SER A 288 5.95 37.15 -13.61
CA SER A 288 6.62 38.45 -13.74
C SER A 288 8.00 38.51 -13.09
N ASP A 289 8.28 37.62 -12.13
CA ASP A 289 9.50 37.63 -11.33
C ASP A 289 10.59 36.72 -11.94
N VAL A 290 10.26 36.08 -13.05
CA VAL A 290 11.14 35.20 -13.81
C VAL A 290 11.61 35.94 -15.08
N PRO A 291 12.88 35.78 -15.52
CA PRO A 291 13.35 36.37 -16.76
C PRO A 291 12.44 36.08 -17.95
N GLU A 292 12.18 37.09 -18.78
CA GLU A 292 11.25 36.96 -19.90
C GLU A 292 11.68 35.86 -20.87
N GLY A 293 10.78 34.90 -21.12
CA GLY A 293 11.03 33.78 -22.02
C GLY A 293 11.75 32.59 -21.38
N ALA A 294 12.08 32.64 -20.09
CA ALA A 294 12.67 31.50 -19.39
C ALA A 294 11.74 30.28 -19.39
N LYS A 295 12.30 29.14 -19.75
CA LYS A 295 11.61 27.85 -19.84
C LYS A 295 12.51 26.75 -19.29
N ILE A 296 11.87 25.70 -18.82
CA ILE A 296 12.49 24.48 -18.32
C ILE A 296 12.10 23.30 -19.22
N GLY A 297 12.67 22.14 -18.90
CA GLY A 297 12.47 20.90 -19.66
C GLY A 297 13.55 20.73 -20.73
N HIS A 298 13.80 19.49 -21.12
CA HIS A 298 14.86 19.13 -22.06
C HIS A 298 14.73 19.87 -23.41
N MET A 299 13.51 20.20 -23.82
CA MET A 299 13.21 20.89 -25.08
C MET A 299 12.97 22.39 -24.92
N ASN A 300 13.19 22.97 -23.72
CA ASN A 300 12.88 24.36 -23.39
C ASN A 300 11.45 24.76 -23.80
N ASP A 301 10.48 23.90 -23.49
CA ASP A 301 9.08 24.02 -23.90
C ASP A 301 8.13 24.32 -22.74
N THR A 302 8.60 24.18 -21.49
CA THR A 302 7.77 24.28 -20.30
C THR A 302 8.02 25.61 -19.59
N PRO A 303 7.03 26.49 -19.43
CA PRO A 303 7.22 27.72 -18.66
C PRO A 303 7.44 27.40 -17.16
N ILE A 304 8.24 28.21 -16.46
CA ILE A 304 8.46 28.07 -15.01
C ILE A 304 7.16 28.31 -14.24
N PHE A 305 6.45 29.39 -14.58
CA PHE A 305 5.12 29.72 -14.07
C PHE A 305 4.18 30.03 -15.23
N VAL A 306 2.89 29.69 -15.08
CA VAL A 306 1.85 30.01 -16.07
C VAL A 306 1.72 31.52 -16.22
N LYS A 307 1.82 32.00 -17.47
CA LYS A 307 1.49 33.38 -17.84
C LYS A 307 0.05 33.47 -18.37
N ASP A 308 -0.23 32.76 -19.46
CA ASP A 308 -1.51 32.85 -20.15
C ASP A 308 -2.25 31.51 -20.27
N LYS A 309 -1.53 30.43 -20.62
CA LYS A 309 -2.13 29.14 -20.97
C LYS A 309 -1.78 28.04 -19.98
N ILE A 310 -2.79 27.28 -19.58
CA ILE A 310 -2.68 26.09 -18.74
C ILE A 310 -2.82 24.86 -19.62
N THR A 311 -1.90 23.90 -19.45
CA THR A 311 -1.82 22.68 -20.27
C THR A 311 -1.91 21.38 -19.48
N TYR A 312 -1.88 21.44 -18.14
CA TYR A 312 -2.12 20.28 -17.29
C TYR A 312 -2.56 20.66 -15.87
N HIS A 313 -3.22 19.72 -15.19
CA HIS A 313 -3.60 19.87 -13.79
C HIS A 313 -2.35 19.79 -12.91
N GLY A 314 -2.21 20.70 -11.94
CA GLY A 314 -1.01 20.79 -11.10
C GLY A 314 0.09 21.69 -11.66
N GLN A 315 -0.11 22.32 -12.83
CA GLN A 315 0.87 23.23 -13.41
C GLN A 315 1.15 24.44 -12.48
N PRO A 316 2.41 24.78 -12.17
CA PRO A 316 2.74 25.91 -11.32
C PRO A 316 2.29 27.26 -11.92
N ILE A 317 1.47 28.01 -11.18
CA ILE A 317 1.04 29.38 -11.53
C ILE A 317 1.93 30.42 -10.84
N GLY A 318 2.41 30.10 -9.64
CA GLY A 318 3.30 30.92 -8.83
C GLY A 318 3.71 30.15 -7.58
N ALA A 319 4.32 30.81 -6.62
CA ALA A 319 4.63 30.24 -5.32
C ALA A 319 4.54 31.27 -4.21
N ILE A 320 4.13 30.82 -3.02
CA ILE A 320 4.19 31.60 -1.79
C ILE A 320 5.48 31.27 -1.07
N ILE A 321 6.15 32.32 -0.57
CA ILE A 321 7.31 32.25 0.31
C ILE A 321 6.85 32.62 1.73
N ALA A 322 7.17 31.79 2.72
CA ALA A 322 6.82 32.02 4.13
C ALA A 322 7.93 31.54 5.07
N VAL A 323 7.81 31.89 6.35
CA VAL A 323 8.77 31.52 7.40
C VAL A 323 8.76 30.03 7.76
N ASP A 324 7.71 29.30 7.38
CA ASP A 324 7.60 27.85 7.57
C ASP A 324 6.73 27.18 6.49
N HIS A 325 6.90 25.86 6.34
CA HIS A 325 6.22 25.07 5.30
C HIS A 325 4.68 25.09 5.43
N GLU A 326 4.14 25.02 6.64
CA GLU A 326 2.70 24.95 6.86
C GLU A 326 2.02 26.28 6.54
N THR A 327 2.65 27.39 6.91
CA THR A 327 2.21 28.74 6.56
C THR A 327 2.22 28.95 5.04
N ALA A 328 3.32 28.60 4.36
CA ALA A 328 3.40 28.68 2.90
C ALA A 328 2.29 27.86 2.23
N ARG A 329 2.06 26.62 2.71
CA ARG A 329 1.04 25.71 2.18
C ARG A 329 -0.38 26.25 2.37
N ARG A 330 -0.71 26.81 3.54
CA ARG A 330 -2.04 27.41 3.80
C ARG A 330 -2.25 28.65 2.94
N ALA A 331 -1.25 29.52 2.87
CA ALA A 331 -1.30 30.75 2.09
C ALA A 331 -1.41 30.48 0.57
N ALA A 332 -0.72 29.46 0.04
CA ALA A 332 -0.85 29.07 -1.36
C ALA A 332 -2.28 28.66 -1.73
N ASN A 333 -3.06 28.11 -0.78
CA ASN A 333 -4.47 27.78 -0.99
C ASN A 333 -5.42 28.99 -0.89
N ALA A 334 -4.96 30.11 -0.31
CA ALA A 334 -5.75 31.34 -0.21
C ALA A 334 -5.65 32.23 -1.46
N VAL A 335 -4.68 31.97 -2.35
CA VAL A 335 -4.49 32.69 -3.61
C VAL A 335 -5.70 32.49 -4.52
N LYS A 336 -6.32 33.60 -4.96
CA LYS A 336 -7.50 33.55 -5.82
C LYS A 336 -7.09 33.50 -7.28
N LEU A 337 -7.70 32.61 -8.03
CA LEU A 337 -7.42 32.41 -9.44
C LEU A 337 -8.68 32.68 -10.26
N LYS A 338 -8.55 33.48 -11.32
CA LYS A 338 -9.58 33.62 -12.35
C LYS A 338 -9.13 32.87 -13.60
N LEU A 339 -9.88 31.83 -13.94
CA LEU A 339 -9.52 30.86 -14.96
C LEU A 339 -10.69 30.67 -15.94
N ASN A 340 -10.37 30.44 -17.21
CA ASN A 340 -11.33 29.98 -18.19
C ASN A 340 -10.97 28.55 -18.62
N ARG A 341 -11.87 27.59 -18.34
CA ARG A 341 -11.63 26.17 -18.60
C ARG A 341 -11.97 25.83 -20.04
N GLU A 342 -11.07 25.10 -20.69
CA GLU A 342 -11.24 24.59 -22.05
C GLU A 342 -11.35 23.06 -22.06
N LYS A 343 -11.77 22.49 -23.19
CA LYS A 343 -11.79 21.03 -23.37
C LYS A 343 -10.34 20.53 -23.40
N ALA A 344 -10.01 19.61 -22.52
CA ALA A 344 -8.68 18.98 -22.45
C ALA A 344 -8.61 17.72 -23.31
N ILE A 345 -7.42 17.41 -23.82
CA ILE A 345 -7.06 16.12 -24.42
C ILE A 345 -6.44 15.29 -23.29
N ILE A 346 -7.05 14.17 -22.91
CA ILE A 346 -6.64 13.40 -21.72
C ILE A 346 -6.19 11.99 -22.08
N SER A 347 -6.97 11.28 -22.89
CA SER A 347 -6.67 9.90 -23.27
C SER A 347 -5.77 9.81 -24.50
N ILE A 348 -5.17 8.63 -24.72
CA ILE A 348 -4.43 8.33 -25.95
C ILE A 348 -5.35 8.46 -27.16
N GLU A 349 -6.62 8.05 -27.02
CA GLU A 349 -7.62 8.14 -28.06
C GLU A 349 -7.95 9.59 -28.41
N ASP A 350 -8.10 10.47 -27.40
CA ASP A 350 -8.34 11.90 -27.63
C ASP A 350 -7.19 12.54 -28.42
N ALA A 351 -5.95 12.16 -28.10
CA ALA A 351 -4.76 12.65 -28.76
C ALA A 351 -4.69 12.19 -30.22
N ILE A 352 -5.07 10.94 -30.49
CA ILE A 352 -5.16 10.39 -31.86
C ILE A 352 -6.23 11.10 -32.66
N GLU A 353 -7.44 11.27 -32.10
CA GLU A 353 -8.56 11.95 -32.77
C GLU A 353 -8.24 13.42 -33.09
N SER A 354 -7.44 14.06 -32.24
CA SER A 354 -7.08 15.49 -32.37
C SER A 354 -5.77 15.75 -33.10
N ASP A 355 -5.09 14.71 -33.64
CA ASP A 355 -3.76 14.81 -34.27
C ASP A 355 -2.71 15.52 -33.39
N SER A 356 -2.73 15.24 -32.08
CA SER A 356 -1.95 15.96 -31.07
C SER A 356 -0.79 15.10 -30.54
N TYR A 357 0.35 15.15 -31.23
CA TYR A 357 1.53 14.34 -30.92
C TYR A 357 2.76 15.16 -30.55
N LEU A 358 3.63 14.58 -29.71
CA LEU A 358 4.99 15.09 -29.49
C LEU A 358 5.91 14.56 -30.59
N GLY A 359 6.00 15.29 -31.70
CA GLY A 359 6.75 14.86 -32.89
C GLY A 359 5.99 13.84 -33.73
N ARG A 360 6.72 13.04 -34.53
CA ARG A 360 6.12 12.01 -35.39
C ARG A 360 5.70 10.79 -34.54
N PRO A 361 4.49 10.22 -34.72
CA PRO A 361 4.10 8.99 -34.04
C PRO A 361 5.11 7.87 -34.29
N LEU A 362 5.63 7.29 -33.21
CA LEU A 362 6.57 6.18 -33.27
C LEU A 362 5.80 4.88 -33.52
N ALA A 363 6.15 4.16 -34.57
CA ALA A 363 5.70 2.80 -34.80
C ALA A 363 6.84 1.83 -34.44
N ILE A 364 6.61 0.96 -33.45
CA ILE A 364 7.55 -0.13 -33.14
C ILE A 364 7.02 -1.38 -33.84
N HIS A 365 7.72 -1.81 -34.89
CA HIS A 365 7.36 -2.99 -35.67
C HIS A 365 8.61 -3.83 -35.92
N SER A 366 8.46 -5.16 -36.01
CA SER A 366 9.59 -6.05 -36.33
C SER A 366 10.19 -5.82 -37.72
N SER A 367 9.46 -5.13 -38.60
CA SER A 367 9.91 -4.70 -39.94
C SER A 367 10.27 -3.20 -40.02
N LEU A 368 10.56 -2.56 -38.87
CA LEU A 368 11.03 -1.18 -38.86
C LEU A 368 12.39 -1.08 -39.57
N LEU A 369 12.46 -0.24 -40.60
CA LEU A 369 13.67 0.03 -41.37
C LEU A 369 14.52 1.12 -40.70
N GLU A 370 15.79 1.26 -41.11
CA GLU A 370 16.72 2.26 -40.56
C GLU A 370 16.25 3.73 -40.69
N ASN A 371 15.24 4.00 -41.51
CA ASN A 371 14.65 5.33 -41.71
C ASN A 371 13.28 5.51 -41.03
N ASP A 372 12.97 4.69 -40.02
CA ASP A 372 11.70 4.69 -39.29
C ASP A 372 10.46 4.46 -40.17
N LEU A 373 10.64 3.84 -41.34
CA LEU A 373 9.52 3.34 -42.15
C LEU A 373 9.23 1.90 -41.78
N VAL A 374 7.95 1.58 -41.63
CA VAL A 374 7.50 0.20 -41.45
C VAL A 374 7.34 -0.41 -42.84
N ALA A 375 8.06 -1.50 -43.13
CA ALA A 375 7.88 -2.20 -44.41
C ALA A 375 6.46 -2.78 -44.47
N GLU A 376 5.74 -2.46 -45.55
CA GLU A 376 4.44 -3.09 -45.81
C GLU A 376 4.62 -4.59 -46.00
N HIS A 377 3.82 -5.38 -45.29
CA HIS A 377 3.82 -6.83 -45.39
C HIS A 377 2.44 -7.29 -45.82
N GLU A 378 2.41 -8.19 -46.81
CA GLU A 378 1.19 -8.79 -47.29
C GLU A 378 0.85 -9.98 -46.39
N TRP A 379 -0.10 -9.78 -45.48
CA TRP A 379 -0.50 -10.79 -44.49
C TRP A 379 -1.39 -11.89 -45.07
N SER A 380 -1.85 -11.75 -46.32
CA SER A 380 -2.76 -12.67 -47.02
C SER A 380 -2.18 -14.09 -47.22
N GLY A 381 -0.85 -14.22 -47.22
CA GLY A 381 -0.15 -15.48 -47.43
C GLY A 381 0.04 -16.34 -46.17
N TYR A 382 -0.39 -15.88 -45.00
CA TYR A 382 -0.22 -16.61 -43.74
C TYR A 382 -1.48 -17.40 -43.37
N ASP A 383 -1.29 -18.62 -42.85
CA ASP A 383 -2.41 -19.49 -42.43
C ASP A 383 -3.22 -18.90 -41.26
N HIS A 384 -2.57 -18.12 -40.39
CA HIS A 384 -3.16 -17.47 -39.22
C HIS A 384 -2.60 -16.07 -39.01
N VAL A 385 -3.48 -15.12 -38.76
CA VAL A 385 -3.14 -13.73 -38.36
C VAL A 385 -3.90 -13.43 -37.08
N VAL A 386 -3.20 -12.91 -36.07
CA VAL A 386 -3.80 -12.51 -34.78
C VAL A 386 -3.60 -11.02 -34.59
N GLU A 387 -4.70 -10.33 -34.38
CA GLU A 387 -4.72 -8.90 -34.09
C GLU A 387 -5.24 -8.68 -32.67
N GLY A 388 -4.72 -7.66 -32.00
CA GLY A 388 -5.14 -7.31 -30.65
C GLY A 388 -4.56 -5.99 -30.19
N GLU A 389 -5.10 -5.49 -29.08
CA GLU A 389 -4.65 -4.27 -28.41
C GLU A 389 -4.18 -4.62 -26.99
N ILE A 390 -3.12 -3.96 -26.54
CA ILE A 390 -2.66 -4.00 -25.15
C ILE A 390 -2.59 -2.57 -24.61
N ARG A 391 -3.04 -2.39 -23.36
CA ARG A 391 -2.89 -1.14 -22.62
C ARG A 391 -2.06 -1.37 -21.37
N THR A 392 -1.16 -0.43 -21.10
CA THR A 392 -0.37 -0.39 -19.86
C THR A 392 -0.68 0.93 -19.16
N GLY A 393 -1.01 0.87 -17.88
CA GLY A 393 -1.25 2.07 -17.08
C GLY A 393 0.04 2.82 -16.75
N GLY A 394 -0.10 4.06 -16.29
CA GLY A 394 1.02 4.82 -15.75
C GLY A 394 1.57 4.24 -14.44
N GLN A 395 2.77 4.68 -14.08
CA GLN A 395 3.43 4.29 -12.83
C GLN A 395 4.02 5.54 -12.18
N GLU A 396 3.74 5.74 -10.89
CA GLU A 396 4.40 6.75 -10.07
C GLU A 396 5.69 6.18 -9.48
N HIS A 397 6.74 6.99 -9.39
CA HIS A 397 8.03 6.54 -8.85
C HIS A 397 7.91 6.18 -7.38
N PHE A 398 7.20 7.03 -6.62
CA PHE A 398 6.95 6.85 -5.20
C PHE A 398 8.25 6.73 -4.37
N TYR A 399 9.26 7.52 -4.73
CA TYR A 399 10.45 7.70 -3.89
C TYR A 399 10.03 8.26 -2.52
N LEU A 400 10.60 7.70 -1.44
CA LEU A 400 10.19 8.03 -0.07
C LEU A 400 10.66 9.42 0.36
N GLU A 401 11.83 9.85 -0.11
CA GLU A 401 12.24 11.26 -0.03
C GLU A 401 11.62 11.97 -1.24
N THR A 402 10.58 12.78 -1.01
CA THR A 402 10.00 13.61 -2.07
C THR A 402 11.02 14.62 -2.61
N SER A 403 10.77 15.19 -3.78
CA SER A 403 11.63 16.24 -4.35
C SER A 403 11.90 17.35 -3.34
N ASN A 404 13.17 17.48 -2.94
CA ASN A 404 13.64 18.48 -1.99
C ASN A 404 14.79 19.25 -2.61
N CYS A 405 14.79 20.56 -2.41
CA CYS A 405 15.80 21.48 -2.91
C CYS A 405 15.97 22.60 -1.91
N ILE A 406 17.23 22.87 -1.58
CA ILE A 406 17.68 23.97 -0.75
C ILE A 406 18.57 24.84 -1.62
N VAL A 407 18.31 26.14 -1.63
CA VAL A 407 19.09 27.13 -2.36
C VAL A 407 19.65 28.12 -1.35
N ILE A 408 20.98 28.23 -1.30
CA ILE A 408 21.71 29.10 -0.39
C ILE A 408 22.41 30.16 -1.25
N PRO A 409 21.97 31.42 -1.23
CA PRO A 409 22.69 32.51 -1.89
C PRO A 409 23.97 32.84 -1.10
N HIS A 410 25.05 33.14 -1.83
CA HIS A 410 26.35 33.57 -1.28
C HIS A 410 26.66 35.01 -1.73
N GLU A 411 27.92 35.45 -1.61
CA GLU A 411 28.34 36.76 -2.11
C GLU A 411 28.25 36.85 -3.65
N ASP A 412 28.10 38.07 -4.17
CA ASP A 412 27.85 38.33 -5.59
C ASP A 412 26.60 37.60 -6.13
N ASP A 413 26.72 36.90 -7.26
CA ASP A 413 25.65 36.10 -7.90
C ASP A 413 25.85 34.59 -7.66
N GLU A 414 26.65 34.19 -6.65
CA GLU A 414 26.88 32.79 -6.34
C GLU A 414 25.72 32.15 -5.58
N MET A 415 25.41 30.90 -5.93
CA MET A 415 24.38 30.10 -5.25
C MET A 415 24.87 28.67 -5.06
N GLU A 416 24.67 28.14 -3.87
CA GLU A 416 24.82 26.71 -3.57
C GLU A 416 23.44 26.04 -3.60
N ILE A 417 23.32 24.94 -4.33
CA ILE A 417 22.07 24.18 -4.47
C ILE A 417 22.29 22.76 -3.97
N ILE A 418 21.58 22.41 -2.90
CA ILE A 418 21.55 21.06 -2.34
C ILE A 418 20.20 20.46 -2.70
N ILE A 419 20.20 19.36 -3.47
CA ILE A 419 18.98 18.86 -4.11
C ILE A 419 18.99 17.33 -4.22
N SER A 420 17.83 16.72 -3.97
CA SER A 420 17.62 15.30 -4.27
C SER A 420 17.38 15.13 -5.78
N THR A 421 18.44 14.79 -6.52
CA THR A 421 18.40 14.66 -7.99
C THR A 421 19.33 13.56 -8.52
N GLN A 422 19.00 13.03 -9.70
CA GLN A 422 19.87 12.14 -10.47
C GLN A 422 20.67 12.89 -11.55
N GLY A 423 20.34 14.16 -11.82
CA GLY A 423 20.83 14.92 -12.97
C GLY A 423 21.47 16.25 -12.60
N ILE A 424 22.54 16.22 -11.79
CA ILE A 424 23.19 17.42 -11.22
C ILE A 424 23.57 18.45 -12.28
N THR A 425 24.16 18.02 -13.41
CA THR A 425 24.57 18.91 -14.50
C THR A 425 23.39 19.65 -15.15
N GLY A 426 22.24 18.99 -15.30
CA GLY A 426 21.05 19.61 -15.89
C GLY A 426 20.50 20.73 -15.02
N VAL A 427 20.51 20.54 -13.69
CA VAL A 427 20.09 21.55 -12.73
C VAL A 427 20.99 22.78 -12.80
N GLN A 428 22.31 22.58 -12.85
CA GLN A 428 23.27 23.68 -12.91
C GLN A 428 23.08 24.54 -14.18
N VAL A 429 22.94 23.91 -15.34
CA VAL A 429 22.78 24.63 -16.63
C VAL A 429 21.48 25.43 -16.67
N LEU A 430 20.36 24.87 -16.19
CA LEU A 430 19.06 25.53 -16.17
C LEU A 430 18.99 26.76 -15.24
N LYS A 431 19.93 26.89 -14.30
CA LYS A 431 19.97 28.00 -13.33
C LYS A 431 20.96 29.09 -13.69
N ALA A 432 21.99 28.77 -14.47
CA ALA A 432 22.98 29.73 -14.96
C ALA A 432 22.52 30.52 -16.19
N SER A 433 21.46 30.06 -16.87
CA SER A 433 20.80 30.70 -18.01
C SER A 433 19.63 31.56 -17.60
#